data_AF-A0A967D2M1-F1
#
_entry.id   AF-A0A967D2M1-F1
#
_cell.length_a   1.000
_cell.length_b   1.000
_cell.length_c   1.000
_cell.angle_alpha   90.00
_cell.angle_beta   90.00
_cell.angle_gamma   90.00
#
_symmetry.space_group_name_H-M   'P 1'
#
loop_
_entity.id
_entity.type
_entity.pdbx_description
1 polymer ?
#
loop_
_entity_poly.entity_id
_entity_poly.type
_entity_poly.pdbx_seq_one_letter_code
_entity_poly.pdbx_strand_id
1 'polypeptide(L)'
;MIPGGDSATDLSGLPLHLVARRNLQITVTEEGSLVSDDNVDIACEVDGGSTVIEIVDDGAFVTKGMELVKLDDSVISENATAQKIAFEKARALMIQADKDFAAAKIAVEEYREGIFKKDLRTAESNVTAATERLQATQNTLAY
;
A
#
# COMPACT_ATOMS: atom_id res chain seq x y z
N MET A 1 -89.48 36.19 -66.90
CA MET A 1 -89.44 35.21 -68.01
C MET A 1 -88.10 34.48 -67.88
N ILE A 2 -88.13 33.18 -67.58
CA ILE A 2 -86.95 32.32 -67.32
C ILE A 2 -86.64 31.51 -68.60
N PRO A 3 -85.40 31.06 -68.83
CA PRO A 3 -84.98 29.75 -68.29
C PRO A 3 -83.55 29.83 -67.71
N GLY A 4 -83.22 29.20 -66.58
CA GLY A 4 -83.43 27.78 -66.30
C GLY A 4 -82.21 27.02 -66.80
N GLY A 5 -81.09 27.09 -66.07
CA GLY A 5 -79.82 26.46 -66.41
C GLY A 5 -79.14 25.95 -65.14
N ASP A 6 -79.67 24.85 -64.61
CA ASP A 6 -79.06 24.04 -63.57
C ASP A 6 -77.87 23.30 -64.21
N SER A 7 -76.66 23.86 -64.08
CA SER A 7 -75.43 23.14 -64.41
C SER A 7 -74.84 22.61 -63.11
N ALA A 8 -75.39 21.50 -62.66
CA ALA A 8 -74.69 20.59 -61.76
C ALA A 8 -73.32 20.30 -62.38
N THR A 9 -72.27 20.77 -61.72
CA THR A 9 -70.88 20.49 -62.10
C THR A 9 -70.72 18.97 -62.21
N ASP A 10 -70.45 18.51 -63.42
CA ASP A 10 -70.28 17.10 -63.75
C ASP A 10 -68.98 16.58 -63.12
N LEU A 11 -69.14 15.86 -62.01
CA LEU A 11 -68.05 15.24 -61.25
C LEU A 11 -67.66 13.85 -61.81
N SER A 12 -68.24 13.44 -62.96
CA SER A 12 -68.10 12.09 -63.53
C SER A 12 -66.70 11.72 -64.04
N GLY A 13 -65.82 12.70 -64.20
CA GLY A 13 -64.43 12.50 -64.64
C GLY A 13 -63.39 12.44 -63.52
N LEU A 14 -63.79 12.60 -62.26
CA LEU A 14 -62.86 12.58 -61.13
C LEU A 14 -62.63 11.12 -60.70
N PRO A 15 -61.37 10.67 -60.55
CA PRO A 15 -61.11 9.33 -60.03
C PRO A 15 -61.60 9.22 -58.59
N LEU A 16 -62.67 8.45 -58.37
CA LEU A 16 -63.24 8.18 -57.05
C LEU A 16 -62.77 6.82 -56.53
N HIS A 17 -62.25 6.77 -55.30
CA HIS A 17 -61.85 5.54 -54.63
C HIS A 17 -62.71 5.31 -53.37
N LEU A 18 -63.27 4.11 -53.24
CA LEU A 18 -64.08 3.71 -52.09
C LEU A 18 -63.17 3.47 -50.88
N VAL A 19 -63.39 4.18 -49.77
CA VAL A 19 -62.54 4.12 -48.58
C VAL A 19 -63.09 3.08 -47.60
N ALA A 20 -62.24 2.17 -47.12
CA ALA A 20 -62.61 1.14 -46.14
C ALA A 20 -61.78 1.30 -44.86
N ARG A 21 -62.42 1.23 -43.68
CA ARG A 21 -61.70 1.23 -42.40
C ARG A 21 -60.98 -0.10 -42.21
N ARG A 22 -59.67 -0.04 -42.07
CA ARG A 22 -58.80 -1.17 -41.69
C ARG A 22 -57.88 -0.73 -40.56
N ASN A 23 -57.37 -1.70 -39.81
CA ASN A 23 -56.37 -1.43 -38.78
C ASN A 23 -55.06 -1.07 -39.48
N LEU A 24 -54.66 0.20 -39.40
CA LEU A 24 -53.38 0.69 -39.90
C LEU A 24 -52.33 0.48 -38.81
N GLN A 25 -51.40 -0.45 -39.04
CA GLN A 25 -50.26 -0.62 -38.15
C GLN A 25 -49.23 0.46 -38.46
N ILE A 26 -49.09 1.42 -37.55
CA ILE A 26 -48.07 2.46 -37.63
C ILE A 26 -46.85 1.92 -36.88
N THR A 27 -45.83 1.49 -37.63
CA THR A 27 -44.54 1.11 -37.06
C THR A 27 -43.64 2.34 -37.11
N VAL A 28 -43.21 2.81 -35.94
CA VAL A 28 -42.18 3.85 -35.83
C VAL A 28 -40.84 3.13 -35.70
N THR A 29 -39.97 3.32 -36.69
CA THR A 29 -38.59 2.82 -36.65
C THR A 29 -37.74 3.90 -35.99
N GLU A 30 -37.22 3.59 -34.81
CA GLU A 30 -36.30 4.46 -34.08
C GLU A 30 -34.87 4.02 -34.40
N GLU A 31 -34.06 4.94 -34.94
CA GLU A 31 -32.64 4.70 -35.18
C GLU A 31 -31.89 4.90 -33.87
N GLY A 32 -31.69 3.81 -33.13
CA GLY A 32 -30.84 3.79 -31.93
C GLY A 32 -29.39 3.50 -32.30
N SER A 33 -28.46 4.33 -31.84
CA SER A 33 -27.04 3.99 -31.85
C SER A 33 -26.68 3.27 -30.55
N LEU A 34 -26.06 2.09 -30.66
CA LEU A 34 -25.50 1.39 -29.52
C LEU A 34 -24.20 2.10 -29.13
N VAL A 35 -24.24 2.77 -27.99
CA VAL A 35 -23.07 3.38 -27.36
C VAL A 35 -22.70 2.49 -26.18
N SER A 36 -21.40 2.23 -25.99
CA SER A 36 -20.92 1.56 -24.78
C SER A 36 -21.30 2.37 -23.55
N ASP A 37 -21.93 1.72 -22.57
CA ASP A 37 -22.47 2.38 -21.37
C ASP A 37 -21.34 2.84 -20.44
N ASP A 38 -20.25 2.07 -20.34
CA ASP A 38 -19.09 2.35 -19.49
C ASP A 38 -17.77 2.10 -20.24
N ASN A 39 -17.01 3.16 -20.50
CA ASN A 39 -15.62 3.06 -20.95
C ASN A 39 -14.69 3.27 -19.76
N VAL A 40 -13.87 2.27 -19.43
CA VAL A 40 -12.92 2.34 -18.31
C VAL A 40 -11.52 2.54 -18.86
N ASP A 41 -10.96 3.73 -18.62
CA ASP A 41 -9.57 4.02 -18.94
C ASP A 41 -8.66 3.46 -17.85
N ILE A 42 -7.72 2.60 -18.24
CA ILE A 42 -6.75 2.01 -17.32
C ILE A 42 -5.42 2.74 -17.51
N ALA A 43 -5.05 3.52 -16.50
CA ALA A 43 -3.77 4.22 -16.45
C ALA A 43 -2.76 3.45 -15.60
N CYS A 44 -1.49 3.54 -15.97
CA CYS A 44 -0.40 3.06 -15.14
C CYS A 44 -0.21 4.01 -13.95
N GLU A 45 -0.34 3.49 -12.73
CA GLU A 45 -0.09 4.23 -11.48
C GLU A 45 1.37 4.12 -10.98
N VAL A 46 2.24 3.47 -11.75
CA VAL A 46 3.64 3.28 -11.37
C VAL A 46 4.47 4.51 -11.72
N ASP A 47 5.01 5.16 -10.69
CA ASP A 47 5.86 6.33 -10.82
C ASP A 47 7.23 5.94 -11.40
N GLY A 48 7.61 6.55 -12.54
CA GLY A 48 8.90 6.30 -13.20
C GLY A 48 8.85 5.59 -14.55
N GLY A 49 7.68 5.19 -15.05
CA GLY A 49 7.54 4.59 -16.38
C GLY A 49 8.16 3.20 -16.47
N SER A 50 7.41 2.19 -16.05
CA SER A 50 7.84 0.79 -16.18
C SER A 50 7.81 0.34 -17.64
N THR A 51 8.85 -0.39 -18.05
CA THR A 51 8.85 -1.11 -19.33
C THR A 51 7.75 -2.15 -19.30
N VAL A 52 6.94 -2.19 -20.36
CA VAL A 52 5.88 -3.17 -20.47
C VAL A 52 6.48 -4.51 -20.90
N ILE A 53 6.30 -5.54 -20.05
CA ILE A 53 6.79 -6.90 -20.28
C ILE A 53 5.81 -7.69 -21.14
N GLU A 54 4.51 -7.54 -20.88
CA GLU A 54 3.46 -8.27 -21.58
C GLU A 54 2.20 -7.40 -21.65
N ILE A 55 1.56 -7.40 -22.82
CA ILE A 55 0.28 -6.72 -23.10
C ILE A 55 -0.64 -7.75 -23.74
N VAL A 56 -1.90 -7.75 -23.31
CA VAL A 56 -2.95 -8.55 -23.96
C VAL A 56 -3.27 -7.98 -25.35
N ASP A 57 -3.47 -8.85 -26.34
CA ASP A 57 -3.78 -8.45 -27.72
C ASP A 57 -5.02 -7.53 -27.83
N ASP A 58 -4.94 -6.55 -28.74
CA ASP A 58 -6.03 -5.62 -29.04
C ASP A 58 -7.30 -6.38 -29.47
N GLY A 59 -8.41 -6.13 -28.76
CA GLY A 59 -9.70 -6.76 -29.03
C GLY A 59 -9.97 -8.07 -28.28
N ALA A 60 -9.09 -8.48 -27.37
CA ALA A 60 -9.34 -9.62 -26.50
C ALA A 60 -10.49 -9.36 -25.51
N PHE A 61 -11.32 -10.38 -25.28
CA PHE A 61 -12.34 -10.34 -24.22
C PHE A 61 -11.68 -10.53 -22.87
N VAL A 62 -11.56 -9.43 -22.11
CA VAL A 62 -10.94 -9.43 -20.78
C VAL A 62 -12.01 -9.39 -19.69
N THR A 63 -11.77 -10.08 -18.58
CA THR A 63 -12.67 -10.05 -17.41
C THR A 63 -12.04 -9.28 -16.26
N LYS A 64 -12.89 -8.80 -15.34
CA LYS A 64 -12.43 -8.02 -14.18
C LYS A 64 -11.46 -8.86 -13.34
N GLY A 65 -10.23 -8.36 -13.18
CA GLY A 65 -9.16 -9.01 -12.42
C GLY A 65 -8.15 -9.80 -13.27
N MET A 66 -8.31 -9.82 -14.59
CA MET A 66 -7.28 -10.33 -15.49
C MET A 66 -6.13 -9.33 -15.62
N GLU A 67 -4.90 -9.82 -15.61
CA GLU A 67 -3.70 -8.99 -15.82
C GLU A 67 -3.68 -8.53 -17.28
N LEU A 68 -3.83 -7.22 -17.49
CA LEU A 68 -3.89 -6.61 -18.82
C LEU A 68 -2.50 -6.19 -19.31
N VAL A 69 -1.69 -5.74 -18.38
CA VAL A 69 -0.35 -5.23 -18.62
C VAL A 69 0.53 -5.67 -17.46
N LYS A 70 1.60 -6.39 -17.77
CA LYS A 70 2.65 -6.69 -16.81
C LYS A 70 3.77 -5.67 -16.95
N LEU A 71 4.01 -4.93 -15.88
CA LEU A 71 5.04 -3.89 -15.82
C LEU A 71 6.29 -4.43 -15.13
N ASP A 72 7.46 -4.02 -15.59
CA ASP A 72 8.70 -4.33 -14.88
C ASP A 72 8.73 -3.64 -13.51
N ASP A 73 8.75 -4.47 -12.46
CA ASP A 73 8.79 -4.08 -11.06
C ASP A 73 10.19 -4.27 -10.44
N SER A 74 11.20 -4.63 -11.23
CA SER A 74 12.55 -4.94 -10.75
C SER A 74 13.15 -3.79 -9.92
N VAL A 75 13.06 -2.55 -10.41
CA VAL A 75 13.61 -1.38 -9.70
C VAL A 75 12.85 -1.08 -8.39
N ILE A 76 11.52 -1.26 -8.39
CA ILE A 76 10.68 -0.98 -7.23
C ILE A 76 10.87 -2.06 -6.16
N SER A 77 10.91 -3.32 -6.58
CA SER A 77 11.16 -4.46 -5.70
C SER A 77 12.56 -4.43 -5.11
N GLU A 78 13.58 -4.05 -5.88
CA GLU A 78 14.95 -3.83 -5.39
C GLU A 78 15.00 -2.71 -4.36
N ASN A 79 14.39 -1.56 -4.63
CA ASN A 79 14.31 -0.44 -3.69
C ASN A 79 13.57 -0.82 -2.40
N ALA A 80 12.43 -1.50 -2.51
CA ALA A 80 11.66 -1.97 -1.37
C ALA A 80 12.47 -2.97 -0.53
N THR A 81 13.22 -3.87 -1.18
CA THR A 81 14.09 -4.83 -0.52
C THR A 81 15.25 -4.14 0.19
N ALA A 82 15.89 -3.16 -0.46
CA ALA A 82 16.97 -2.37 0.13
C ALA A 82 16.49 -1.60 1.37
N GLN A 83 15.31 -0.97 1.31
CA GLN A 83 14.70 -0.30 2.45
C GLN A 83 14.38 -1.26 3.59
N LYS A 84 13.85 -2.45 3.29
CA LYS A 84 13.57 -3.49 4.28
C LYS A 84 14.85 -3.97 4.97
N ILE A 85 15.93 -4.17 4.22
CA ILE A 85 17.25 -4.54 4.77
C ILE A 85 17.77 -3.42 5.69
N ALA A 86 17.66 -2.16 5.28
CA ALA A 86 18.10 -1.03 6.09
C ALA A 86 17.31 -0.94 7.40
N PHE A 87 15.99 -1.14 7.35
CA PHE A 87 15.13 -1.16 8.52
C PHE A 87 15.50 -2.28 9.50
N GLU A 88 15.65 -3.51 9.00
CA GLU A 88 16.00 -4.65 9.87
C GLU A 88 17.41 -4.50 10.48
N LYS A 89 18.38 -3.94 9.75
CA LYS A 89 19.70 -3.60 10.31
C LYS A 89 19.59 -2.57 11.43
N ALA A 90 18.85 -1.48 11.22
CA ALA A 90 18.64 -0.46 12.24
C ALA A 90 17.94 -1.04 13.49
N ARG A 91 16.94 -1.91 13.28
CA ARG A 91 16.24 -2.60 14.36
C ARG A 91 17.16 -3.53 15.14
N ALA A 92 17.99 -4.32 14.46
CA ALA A 92 18.97 -5.19 15.11
C ALA A 92 19.97 -4.40 15.95
N LEU A 93 20.48 -3.28 15.42
CA LEU A 93 21.38 -2.37 16.15
C LEU A 93 20.71 -1.76 17.38
N MET A 94 19.44 -1.36 17.29
CA MET A 94 18.68 -0.86 18.43
C MET A 94 18.57 -1.91 19.53
N ILE A 95 18.20 -3.15 19.17
CA ILE A 95 18.08 -4.26 20.12
C ILE A 95 19.43 -4.58 20.77
N GLN A 96 20.51 -4.55 19.99
CA GLN A 96 21.85 -4.80 20.50
C GLN A 96 22.27 -3.70 21.47
N ALA A 97 22.08 -2.42 21.11
CA ALA A 97 22.38 -1.30 21.98
C ALA A 97 21.59 -1.34 23.30
N ASP A 98 20.32 -1.75 23.26
CA ASP A 98 19.49 -1.90 24.46
C ASP A 98 20.00 -3.03 25.38
N LYS A 99 20.39 -4.16 24.79
CA LYS A 99 21.01 -5.27 25.54
C LYS A 99 22.35 -4.87 26.14
N ASP A 100 23.19 -4.18 25.38
CA ASP A 100 24.51 -3.72 25.84
C ASP A 100 24.34 -2.71 26.99
N PHE A 101 23.36 -1.80 26.89
CA PHE A 101 23.03 -0.88 27.97
C PHE A 101 22.53 -1.61 29.23
N ALA A 102 21.63 -2.58 29.07
CA ALA A 102 21.15 -3.39 30.18
C ALA A 102 22.29 -4.17 30.87
N ALA A 103 23.16 -4.80 30.08
CA ALA A 103 24.33 -5.52 30.58
C ALA A 103 25.30 -4.59 31.32
N ALA A 104 25.59 -3.40 30.76
CA ALA A 104 26.45 -2.40 31.40
C ALA A 104 25.86 -1.92 32.73
N LYS A 105 24.54 -1.71 32.79
CA LYS A 105 23.86 -1.31 34.03
C LYS A 105 23.96 -2.38 35.11
N ILE A 106 23.76 -3.65 34.75
CA ILE A 106 23.91 -4.79 35.67
C ILE A 106 25.35 -4.85 36.19
N ALA A 107 26.35 -4.75 35.29
CA ALA A 107 27.75 -4.80 35.67
C ALA A 107 28.14 -3.70 36.67
N VAL A 108 27.60 -2.49 36.53
CA VAL A 108 27.83 -1.38 37.47
C VAL A 108 27.23 -1.68 38.84
N GLU A 109 26.01 -2.22 38.90
CA GLU A 109 25.39 -2.60 40.18
C GLU A 109 26.12 -3.76 40.86
N GLU A 110 26.48 -4.82 40.12
CA GLU A 110 27.25 -5.95 40.64
C GLU A 110 28.62 -5.51 41.19
N TYR A 111 29.29 -4.58 40.52
CA TYR A 111 30.53 -3.99 41.01
C TYR A 111 30.31 -3.25 42.33
N ARG A 112 29.25 -2.42 42.41
CA ARG A 112 28.93 -1.63 43.60
C ARG A 112 28.55 -2.51 44.80
N GLU A 113 27.76 -3.55 44.57
CA GLU A 113 27.22 -4.37 45.65
C GLU A 113 28.15 -5.50 46.08
N GLY A 114 28.89 -6.10 45.15
CA GLY A 114 29.72 -7.27 45.40
C GLY A 114 31.20 -6.96 45.46
N ILE A 115 31.77 -6.60 44.30
CA ILE A 115 33.23 -6.49 44.11
C ILE A 115 33.80 -5.39 45.01
N PHE A 116 33.20 -4.20 44.99
CA PHE A 116 33.66 -3.07 45.81
C PHE A 116 33.69 -3.39 47.30
N LYS A 117 32.64 -4.05 47.83
CA LYS A 117 32.59 -4.44 49.26
C LYS A 117 33.60 -5.54 49.59
N LYS A 118 33.89 -6.43 48.65
CA LYS A 118 34.91 -7.48 48.83
C LYS A 118 36.32 -6.88 48.83
N ASP A 119 36.59 -5.98 47.90
CA ASP A 119 37.88 -5.30 47.78
C ASP A 119 38.13 -4.41 48.99
N LEU A 120 37.11 -3.67 49.44
CA LEU A 120 37.18 -2.87 50.66
C LEU A 120 37.52 -3.71 51.89
N ARG A 121 36.80 -4.83 52.13
CA ARG A 121 37.12 -5.74 53.24
C ARG A 121 38.52 -6.32 53.16
N THR A 122 38.98 -6.64 51.96
CA THR A 122 40.34 -7.17 51.76
C THR A 122 41.39 -6.10 52.09
N ALA A 123 41.16 -4.86 51.63
CA ALA A 123 42.02 -3.72 51.95
C ALA A 123 42.04 -3.42 53.46
N GLU A 124 40.88 -3.39 54.12
CA GLU A 124 40.77 -3.20 55.57
C GLU A 124 41.51 -4.31 56.34
N SER A 125 41.31 -5.57 55.97
CA SER A 125 42.02 -6.70 56.59
C SER A 125 43.54 -6.57 56.45
N ASN A 126 44.03 -6.10 55.30
CA ASN A 126 45.46 -5.89 55.07
C ASN A 126 46.01 -4.74 55.93
N VAL A 127 45.26 -3.65 56.08
CA VAL A 127 45.64 -2.54 56.97
C VAL A 127 45.72 -3.03 58.41
N THR A 128 44.71 -3.74 58.91
CA THR A 128 44.70 -4.29 60.27
C THR A 128 45.90 -5.20 60.53
N ALA A 129 46.17 -6.15 59.62
CA ALA A 129 47.33 -7.03 59.74
C ALA A 129 48.67 -6.27 59.72
N ALA A 130 48.78 -5.20 58.92
CA ALA A 130 49.97 -4.35 58.89
C ALA A 130 50.14 -3.57 60.21
N THR A 131 49.07 -3.03 60.79
CA THR A 131 49.11 -2.35 62.09
C THR A 131 49.45 -3.29 63.24
N GLU A 132 48.89 -4.49 63.27
CA GLU A 132 49.22 -5.51 64.28
C GLU A 132 50.69 -5.91 64.23
N ARG A 133 51.23 -6.12 63.02
CA ARG A 133 52.67 -6.38 62.82
C ARG A 133 53.53 -5.23 63.35
N LEU A 134 53.14 -3.99 63.06
CA LEU A 134 53.86 -2.81 63.51
C LEU A 134 53.85 -2.68 65.04
N GLN A 135 52.70 -2.89 65.69
CA GLN A 135 52.59 -2.91 67.15
C GLN A 135 53.43 -4.03 67.77
N ALA A 136 53.41 -5.23 67.18
CA ALA A 136 54.22 -6.35 67.66
C ALA A 136 55.72 -6.02 67.61
N THR A 137 56.20 -5.45 66.50
CA THR A 137 57.61 -5.01 66.38
C THR A 137 57.96 -3.91 67.38
N GLN A 138 57.07 -2.94 67.61
CA GLN A 138 57.28 -1.90 68.62
C GLN A 138 57.40 -2.47 70.03
N ASN A 139 56.51 -3.41 70.40
CA ASN A 139 56.54 -4.06 71.71
C ASN A 139 57.83 -4.87 71.93
N THR A 140 58.34 -5.54 70.88
CA THR A 140 59.62 -6.27 70.97
C THR A 140 60.84 -5.36 71.07
N LEU A 141 60.76 -4.12 70.58
CA LEU A 141 61.85 -3.13 70.66
C LEU A 141 61.86 -2.37 71.99
N ALA A 142 60.73 -2.36 72.71
CA ALA A 142 60.59 -1.68 74.01
C ALA A 142 61.06 -2.53 75.20
N TYR A 143 61.49 -3.77 74.96
CA TYR A 143 62.09 -4.69 75.93
C TYR A 143 63.56 -4.93 75.57
#